data_AF-A0A5Q4ZL84-F1
#
_entry.id   AF-A0A5Q4ZL84-F1
#
_cell.length_a   1.000
_cell.length_b   1.000
_cell.length_c   1.000
_cell.angle_alpha   90.00
_cell.angle_beta   90.00
_cell.angle_gamma   90.00
#
_symmetry.space_group_name_H-M   'P 1'
#
loop_
_entity.id
_entity.type
_entity.pdbx_description
1 polymer ?
#
loop_
_entity_poly.entity_id
_entity_poly.type
_entity_poly.pdbx_seq_one_letter_code
_entity_poly.pdbx_strand_id
1 'polypeptide(L)'
;MIIFTINSISVLLDTIKLSDIEKHVFIFNDGLQAHHLKELVIKYEDFEVSGMYQRHEVGYKFHFHDGSMLEFTLTNGLIVVQSAIKIDIDKINTMPSELSEYYL
;
A
#
# COMPACT_ATOMS: atom_id res chain seq x y z
N MET A 1 0.32 -19.68 0.69
CA MET A 1 -0.68 -18.69 0.25
C MET A 1 -1.35 -18.14 1.49
N ILE A 2 -1.37 -16.81 1.66
CA ILE A 2 -2.01 -16.12 2.78
C ILE A 2 -3.05 -15.16 2.19
N ILE A 3 -4.30 -15.27 2.64
CA ILE A 3 -5.39 -14.37 2.26
C ILE A 3 -5.73 -13.54 3.50
N PHE A 4 -5.83 -12.22 3.35
CA PHE A 4 -6.07 -11.31 4.46
C PHE A 4 -6.97 -10.15 4.07
N THR A 5 -7.65 -9.56 5.04
CA THR A 5 -8.51 -8.39 4.87
C THR A 5 -7.94 -7.20 5.63
N ILE A 6 -8.57 -6.03 5.50
CA ILE A 6 -8.13 -4.82 6.20
C ILE A 6 -7.94 -5.05 7.70
N ASN A 7 -8.89 -5.74 8.37
CA ASN A 7 -8.84 -5.96 9.81
C ASN A 7 -7.68 -6.86 10.26
N SER A 8 -7.10 -7.64 9.34
CA SER A 8 -6.00 -8.56 9.61
C SER A 8 -4.62 -7.92 9.41
N ILE A 9 -4.55 -6.74 8.80
CA ILE A 9 -3.27 -6.10 8.44
C ILE A 9 -2.42 -5.86 9.68
N SER A 10 -2.99 -5.38 10.79
CA SER A 10 -2.23 -5.06 12.01
C SER A 10 -1.50 -6.28 12.60
N VAL A 11 -2.03 -7.48 12.38
CA VAL A 11 -1.43 -8.74 12.85
C VAL A 11 -0.43 -9.29 11.83
N LEU A 12 -0.71 -9.13 10.54
CA LEU A 12 0.10 -9.72 9.47
C LEU A 12 1.24 -8.83 8.99
N LEU A 13 1.22 -7.54 9.34
CA LEU A 13 2.18 -6.59 8.80
C LEU A 13 3.63 -6.99 9.09
N ASP A 14 3.93 -7.42 10.32
CA ASP A 14 5.28 -7.87 10.68
C ASP A 14 5.69 -9.12 9.89
N THR A 15 4.74 -10.02 9.62
CA THR A 15 4.99 -11.19 8.77
C THR A 15 5.30 -10.76 7.34
N ILE A 16 4.53 -9.82 6.79
CA ILE A 16 4.74 -9.31 5.42
C ILE A 16 6.08 -8.59 5.31
N LYS A 17 6.44 -7.75 6.29
CA LYS A 17 7.73 -7.03 6.35
C LYS A 17 8.93 -7.97 6.33
N LEU A 18 8.85 -9.09 7.03
CA LEU A 18 9.92 -10.08 7.14
C LEU A 18 9.92 -11.10 6.00
N SER A 19 8.83 -11.17 5.23
CA SER A 19 8.67 -12.14 4.16
C SER A 19 9.33 -11.68 2.86
N ASP A 20 9.81 -12.66 2.10
CA ASP A 20 10.13 -12.47 0.68
C ASP A 20 8.83 -12.56 -0.13
N ILE A 21 8.22 -11.40 -0.41
CA ILE A 21 6.91 -11.28 -1.07
C ILE A 21 6.94 -11.95 -2.46
N GLU A 22 8.07 -11.98 -3.16
CA GLU A 22 8.16 -12.65 -4.47
C GLU A 22 8.04 -14.18 -4.36
N LYS A 23 8.45 -14.75 -3.22
CA LYS A 23 8.40 -16.21 -2.99
C LYS A 23 7.10 -16.67 -2.32
N HIS A 24 6.28 -15.74 -1.83
CA HIS A 24 5.07 -16.05 -1.08
C HIS A 24 3.85 -15.36 -1.67
N VAL A 25 2.80 -16.14 -1.94
CA VAL A 25 1.54 -15.59 -2.45
C VAL A 25 0.74 -14.95 -1.31
N PHE A 26 0.70 -13.63 -1.29
CA PHE A 26 -0.12 -12.80 -0.42
C PHE A 26 -1.29 -12.19 -1.20
N ILE A 27 -2.51 -12.37 -0.71
CA ILE A 27 -3.74 -11.90 -1.35
C ILE A 27 -4.51 -11.03 -0.37
N PHE A 28 -4.71 -9.77 -0.73
CA PHE A 28 -5.58 -8.85 -0.01
C PHE A 28 -7.01 -8.96 -0.57
N ASN A 29 -7.97 -9.24 0.30
CA ASN A 29 -9.39 -9.25 -0.05
C ASN A 29 -10.04 -7.98 0.53
N ASP A 30 -10.52 -7.11 -0.36
CA ASP A 30 -11.18 -5.85 -0.02
C ASP A 30 -12.70 -6.02 0.25
N GLY A 31 -13.21 -7.25 0.11
CA GLY A 31 -14.63 -7.61 0.23
C GLY A 31 -15.38 -7.66 -1.10
N LEU A 32 -14.80 -7.13 -2.18
CA LEU A 32 -15.34 -7.16 -3.54
C LEU A 32 -14.51 -8.07 -4.45
N GLN A 33 -13.19 -7.97 -4.35
CA GLN A 33 -12.24 -8.69 -5.18
C GLN A 33 -10.94 -9.03 -4.42
N ALA A 34 -10.17 -9.92 -5.04
CA ALA A 34 -8.88 -10.37 -4.53
C ALA A 34 -7.74 -9.66 -5.26
N HIS A 35 -6.87 -9.00 -4.51
CA HIS A 35 -5.71 -8.29 -5.00
C HIS A 35 -4.43 -9.02 -4.59
N HIS A 36 -3.59 -9.37 -5.58
CA HIS A 36 -2.31 -9.99 -5.30
C HIS A 36 -1.31 -8.92 -4.88
N LEU A 37 -0.78 -9.03 -3.66
CA LEU A 37 0.23 -8.13 -3.15
C LEU A 37 1.53 -8.34 -3.93
N LYS A 38 2.02 -7.26 -4.55
CA LYS A 38 3.28 -7.23 -5.27
C LYS A 38 4.42 -6.79 -4.37
N GLU A 39 4.19 -5.72 -3.60
CA GLU A 39 5.20 -5.15 -2.70
C GLU A 39 4.56 -4.40 -1.53
N LEU A 40 5.30 -4.34 -0.42
CA LEU A 40 5.06 -3.46 0.71
C LEU A 40 6.15 -2.39 0.72
N VAL A 41 5.74 -1.13 0.66
CA VAL A 41 6.61 0.04 0.85
C VAL A 41 6.33 0.64 2.22
N ILE A 42 7.39 0.84 3.02
CA ILE A 42 7.31 1.49 4.33
C ILE A 42 7.65 2.97 4.15
N LYS A 43 6.80 3.84 4.68
CA LYS A 43 7.03 5.29 4.72
C LYS A 43 7.77 5.65 5.99
N TYR A 44 8.85 6.39 5.82
CA TYR A 44 9.68 6.88 6.91
C TYR A 44 9.70 8.40 6.91
N GLU A 45 9.75 8.98 8.10
CA GLU A 45 10.09 10.38 8.31
C GLU A 45 11.39 10.47 9.11
N ASP A 46 12.28 11.34 8.65
CA ASP A 46 13.57 11.59 9.27
C ASP A 46 13.48 12.88 10.10
N PHE A 47 13.94 12.83 11.35
CA PHE A 47 13.90 13.94 12.30
C PHE A 47 15.29 14.18 12.88
N GLU A 48 15.67 15.45 13.02
CA GLU A 48 16.87 15.82 13.76
C GLU A 48 16.51 16.13 15.22
N VAL A 49 17.11 15.37 16.15
CA VAL A 49 16.95 15.59 17.59
C VAL A 49 18.34 15.76 18.20
N SER A 50 18.63 16.98 18.65
CA SER A 50 19.89 17.30 19.34
C SER A 50 21.15 16.91 18.56
N GLY A 51 21.16 17.12 17.24
CA GLY A 51 22.29 16.79 16.36
C GLY A 51 22.38 15.33 15.94
N MET A 52 21.40 14.48 16.27
CA MET A 52 21.27 13.11 15.77
C MET A 52 20.07 12.98 14.84
N TYR A 53 20.24 12.27 13.73
CA TYR A 53 19.15 11.91 12.83
C TYR A 53 18.48 10.63 13.32
N GLN A 54 17.16 10.68 13.50
CA GLN A 54 16.31 9.54 13.80
C GLN A 54 15.34 9.30 12.65
N ARG A 55 15.15 8.04 12.30
CA ARG A 55 14.19 7.60 11.28
C ARG A 55 13.02 6.91 11.96
N HIS A 56 11.80 7.39 11.70
CA HIS A 56 10.56 6.82 12.26
C HIS A 56 9.67 6.25 11.17
N GLU A 57 9.12 5.06 11.39
CA GLU A 57 8.09 4.46 10.54
C GLU A 57 6.76 5.17 10.77
N VAL A 58 6.23 5.83 9.73
CA VAL A 58 5.01 6.64 9.84
C VAL A 58 3.82 6.09 9.06
N GLY A 59 4.04 5.14 8.15
CA GLY A 59 2.96 4.57 7.35
C GLY A 59 3.41 3.48 6.39
N TYR A 60 2.44 2.95 5.66
CA TYR A 60 2.62 1.78 4.81
C TYR A 60 1.84 1.94 3.51
N LYS A 61 2.38 1.31 2.46
CA LYS A 61 1.75 1.26 1.16
C LYS A 61 1.87 -0.13 0.58
N PHE A 62 0.73 -0.75 0.29
CA PHE A 62 0.69 -1.96 -0.52
C PHE A 62 0.51 -1.56 -1.98
N HIS A 63 1.36 -2.11 -2.84
CA HIS A 63 1.11 -2.11 -4.28
C HIS A 63 0.71 -3.52 -4.71
N PHE A 64 -0.31 -3.57 -5.56
CA PHE A 64 -0.87 -4.81 -6.06
C PHE A 64 -0.46 -5.04 -7.52
N HIS A 65 -0.48 -6.30 -7.97
CA HIS A 65 -0.11 -6.64 -9.35
C HIS A 65 -1.03 -6.04 -10.42
N ASP A 66 -2.27 -5.71 -10.06
CA ASP A 66 -3.22 -5.03 -10.95
C ASP A 66 -2.93 -3.53 -11.10
N GLY A 67 -1.94 -2.98 -10.38
CA GLY A 67 -1.59 -1.57 -10.37
C GLY A 67 -2.39 -0.74 -9.36
N SER A 68 -3.31 -1.34 -8.62
CA SER A 68 -3.96 -0.66 -7.51
C SER A 68 -3.03 -0.51 -6.30
N MET A 69 -3.36 0.42 -5.41
CA MET A 69 -2.60 0.67 -4.20
C MET A 69 -3.51 0.87 -2.98
N LEU A 70 -3.02 0.46 -1.81
CA LEU A 70 -3.63 0.74 -0.52
C LEU A 70 -2.62 1.46 0.37
N GLU A 71 -2.97 2.68 0.81
CA GLU A 71 -2.15 3.45 1.73
C GLU A 71 -2.82 3.54 3.09
N PHE A 72 -2.07 3.20 4.15
CA PHE A 72 -2.60 3.15 5.50
C PHE A 72 -1.54 3.43 6.56
N THR A 73 -1.99 3.84 7.73
CA THR A 73 -1.17 3.99 8.94
C THR A 73 -1.71 3.12 10.07
N LEU A 74 -0.86 2.83 11.04
CA LEU A 74 -1.23 2.18 12.28
C LEU A 74 -1.17 3.20 13.41
N THR A 75 -2.34 3.64 13.88
CA THR A 75 -2.46 4.58 15.00
C THR A 75 -3.12 3.86 16.16
N ASN A 76 -2.40 3.68 17.27
CA ASN A 76 -2.92 2.99 18.48
C ASN A 76 -3.47 1.58 18.19
N GLY A 77 -2.85 0.83 17.28
CA GLY A 77 -3.30 -0.50 16.86
C GLY A 77 -4.50 -0.50 15.90
N LEU A 78 -5.05 0.66 15.58
CA LEU A 78 -6.10 0.82 14.57
C LEU A 78 -5.48 1.17 13.22
N ILE A 79 -6.07 0.62 12.16
CA ILE A 79 -5.68 0.90 10.80
C ILE A 79 -6.46 2.10 10.31
N VAL A 80 -5.75 3.15 9.91
CA VAL A 80 -6.34 4.33 9.28
C VAL A 80 -5.97 4.29 7.81
N VAL A 81 -6.95 4.04 6.95
CA VAL A 81 -6.76 4.04 5.49
C VAL A 81 -6.74 5.49 5.00
N GLN A 82 -5.63 5.91 4.42
CA GLN A 82 -5.43 7.28 3.94
C GLN A 82 -5.88 7.44 2.48
N SER A 83 -5.67 6.42 1.66
CA SER A 83 -6.31 6.31 0.36
C SER A 83 -6.54 4.84 0.02
N ALA A 84 -7.77 4.52 -0.36
CA ALA A 84 -8.14 3.21 -0.87
C ALA A 84 -8.22 3.32 -2.39
N ILE A 85 -7.34 2.61 -3.10
CA ILE A 85 -7.47 2.29 -4.52
C ILE A 85 -7.48 3.55 -5.40
N LYS A 86 -6.29 4.09 -5.66
CA LYS A 86 -6.07 4.85 -6.89
C LYS A 86 -5.57 3.89 -7.95
N ILE A 87 -6.30 3.84 -9.07
CA ILE A 87 -5.85 3.20 -10.30
C ILE A 87 -4.62 3.97 -10.76
N ASP A 88 -3.52 3.25 -11.01
CA ASP A 88 -2.34 3.84 -11.62
C ASP A 88 -2.70 4.44 -12.99
N ILE A 89 -2.47 5.74 -13.13
CA ILE A 89 -2.78 6.54 -14.32
C ILE A 89 -1.89 6.08 -15.49
N ASP A 90 -0.81 5.35 -15.24
CA ASP A 90 0.02 4.77 -16.30
C ASP A 90 -0.71 3.69 -17.14
N LYS A 91 -1.83 3.13 -16.65
CA LYS A 91 -2.73 2.32 -17.50
C LYS A 91 -3.69 3.15 -18.35
N ILE A 92 -3.86 4.45 -18.08
CA ILE A 92 -4.72 5.37 -18.85
C ILE A 92 -4.02 5.83 -20.15
N ASN A 93 -2.68 5.72 -20.24
CA ASN A 93 -1.92 6.03 -21.47
C ASN A 93 -2.19 5.09 -22.67
N THR A 94 -3.16 4.17 -22.56
CA THR A 94 -3.70 3.42 -23.71
C THR A 94 -5.07 3.91 -24.19
N MET A 95 -5.62 5.00 -23.61
CA MET A 95 -6.84 5.62 -24.12
C MET A 95 -6.54 6.68 -25.20
N PRO A 96 -7.30 6.71 -26.32
CA PRO A 96 -7.14 7.71 -27.35
C PRO A 96 -7.38 9.12 -26.81
N SER A 97 -6.61 10.06 -27.33
CA SER A 97 -6.30 11.42 -26.91
C SER A 97 -7.45 12.45 -26.84
N GLU A 98 -8.71 12.05 -26.61
CA GLU A 98 -9.85 12.99 -26.67
C GLU A 98 -10.50 13.28 -25.31
N LEU A 99 -10.15 12.56 -24.24
CA LEU A 99 -10.75 12.75 -22.90
C LEU A 99 -9.89 13.57 -21.93
N SER A 100 -8.68 13.98 -22.32
CA SER A 100 -7.79 14.78 -21.46
C SER A 100 -8.17 16.26 -21.36
N GLU A 101 -9.07 16.77 -22.21
CA GLU A 101 -9.45 18.18 -22.22
C GLU A 101 -10.58 18.55 -21.24
N TYR A 102 -11.22 17.58 -20.58
CA TYR A 102 -12.41 17.82 -19.75
C TYR A 102 -12.14 17.90 -18.23
N TYR A 103 -10.89 17.82 -17.77
CA TYR A 103 -10.55 17.82 -16.33
C TYR A 103 -9.48 18.86 -15.90
N LEU A 104 -9.35 19.97 -16.63
CA LEU A 104 -8.62 21.16 -16.15
C LEU A 104 -9.54 22.14 -15.41
#